data_AF-A0A498GIA5-F1
#
_entry.id   AF-A0A498GIA5-F1
#
_cell.length_a   1.000
_cell.length_b   1.000
_cell.length_c   1.000
_cell.angle_alpha   90.00
_cell.angle_beta   90.00
_cell.angle_gamma   90.00
#
_symmetry.space_group_name_H-M   'P 1'
#
loop_
_entity.id
_entity.type
_entity.pdbx_description
1 polymer ?
#
loop_
_entity_poly.entity_id
_entity_poly.type
_entity_poly.pdbx_seq_one_letter_code
_entity_poly.pdbx_strand_id
1 'polypeptide(L)'
;MVLLLLVATQLPDVIDKPLAWTFAILPSGRMLAHSLVVSLPILTIVVLLAARCGYVRYAVVFSAGYLSHIAGDFYPIVRLGTEYYFFPNLFWPLLAANPDKTPSFAAHSPDSLLSFAVPVAVFGLAVSYSLVTVYRRDDRFPAGVPPR
;
A
#
# COMPACT_ATOMS: atom_id res chain seq x y z
N MET A 1 -9.90 -2.85 10.97
CA MET A 1 -10.07 -3.35 9.59
C MET A 1 -9.84 -2.23 8.59
N VAL A 2 -10.59 -1.13 8.63
CA VAL A 2 -10.31 0.01 7.73
C VAL A 2 -8.91 0.59 7.91
N LEU A 3 -8.48 0.83 9.16
CA LEU A 3 -7.10 1.27 9.43
C LEU A 3 -6.04 0.33 8.84
N LEU A 4 -6.25 -0.99 8.96
CA LEU A 4 -5.33 -1.99 8.42
C LEU A 4 -5.28 -1.93 6.89
N LEU A 5 -6.42 -1.73 6.24
CA LEU A 5 -6.49 -1.56 4.78
C LEU A 5 -5.81 -0.28 4.34
N LEU A 6 -5.97 0.83 5.09
CA LEU A 6 -5.28 2.08 4.80
C LEU A 6 -3.77 1.89 4.86
N VAL A 7 -3.25 1.24 5.91
CA VAL A 7 -1.82 0.96 6.00
C VAL A 7 -1.37 0.02 4.87
N ALA A 8 -2.11 -1.07 4.65
CA ALA A 8 -1.74 -2.09 3.68
C ALA A 8 -1.68 -1.56 2.24
N THR A 9 -2.64 -0.72 1.85
CA THR A 9 -2.66 -0.15 0.49
C THR A 9 -1.56 0.87 0.31
N GLN A 10 -1.23 1.68 1.32
CA GLN A 10 -0.19 2.71 1.14
C GLN A 10 1.23 2.16 1.25
N LEU A 11 1.43 1.00 1.89
CA LEU A 11 2.75 0.49 2.23
C LEU A 11 3.70 0.33 1.04
N PRO A 12 3.29 -0.22 -0.13
CA PRO A 12 4.19 -0.34 -1.28
C PRO A 12 4.80 1.00 -1.71
N ASP A 13 3.96 2.03 -1.80
CA ASP A 13 4.35 3.39 -2.19
C ASP A 13 5.24 4.06 -1.16
N VAL A 14 4.92 3.90 0.13
CA VAL A 14 5.71 4.45 1.24
C VAL A 14 7.12 3.86 1.27
N ILE A 15 7.31 2.63 0.78
CA ILE A 15 8.63 2.00 0.65
C ILE A 15 9.33 2.47 -0.63
N ASP A 16 8.72 2.22 -1.79
CA ASP A 16 9.43 2.36 -3.05
C ASP A 16 9.67 3.82 -3.43
N LYS A 17 8.68 4.71 -3.26
CA LYS A 17 8.77 6.09 -3.74
C LYS A 17 9.86 6.89 -3.00
N PRO A 18 9.96 6.87 -1.65
CA PRO A 18 11.08 7.56 -0.99
C PRO A 18 12.44 6.96 -1.37
N LEU A 19 12.55 5.64 -1.43
CA LEU A 19 13.80 4.97 -1.80
C LEU A 19 14.23 5.31 -3.23
N ALA A 20 13.30 5.48 -4.17
CA ALA A 20 13.61 5.84 -5.55
C ALA A 20 13.76 7.35 -5.77
N TRP A 21 12.81 8.15 -5.29
CA TRP A 21 12.67 9.57 -5.66
C TRP A 21 13.37 10.53 -4.70
N THR A 22 13.71 10.09 -3.48
CA THR A 22 14.40 10.93 -2.49
C THR A 22 15.81 10.44 -2.24
N PHE A 23 15.98 9.14 -2.00
CA PHE A 23 17.28 8.57 -1.65
C PHE A 23 18.05 7.99 -2.84
N ALA A 24 17.42 7.87 -4.02
CA ALA A 24 18.01 7.29 -5.23
C ALA A 24 18.65 5.89 -5.02
N ILE A 25 18.14 5.13 -4.07
CA ILE A 25 18.54 3.75 -3.76
C ILE A 25 17.95 2.78 -4.78
N LEU A 26 16.69 3.00 -5.17
CA LEU A 26 16.01 2.18 -6.17
C LEU A 26 15.92 2.93 -7.52
N PRO A 27 16.07 2.24 -8.66
CA PRO A 27 15.89 2.84 -9.98
C PRO A 27 14.47 3.33 -10.27
N SER A 28 13.46 2.77 -9.61
CA SER A 28 12.04 3.11 -9.83
C SER A 28 11.22 3.06 -8.55
N GLY A 29 10.25 3.96 -8.43
CA GLY A 29 9.29 4.06 -7.33
C GLY A 29 8.17 3.02 -7.37
N ARG A 30 8.20 2.09 -8.33
CA ARG A 30 7.33 0.90 -8.40
C ARG A 30 8.18 -0.32 -8.74
N MET A 31 8.99 -0.80 -7.78
CA MET A 31 9.96 -1.87 -8.04
C MET A 31 10.07 -2.90 -6.92
N LEU A 32 10.59 -2.53 -5.75
CA LEU A 32 10.92 -3.52 -4.71
C LEU A 32 9.66 -4.05 -4.03
N ALA A 33 8.89 -3.16 -3.42
CA ALA A 33 7.64 -3.48 -2.74
C ALA A 33 6.52 -3.78 -3.74
N HIS A 34 6.59 -3.22 -4.94
CA HIS A 34 5.64 -3.54 -6.02
C HIS A 34 5.94 -4.86 -6.75
N SER A 35 7.09 -5.50 -6.53
CA SER A 35 7.40 -6.78 -7.16
C SER A 35 6.55 -7.92 -6.58
N LEU A 36 5.92 -8.73 -7.43
CA LEU A 36 5.22 -9.95 -7.02
C LEU A 36 6.19 -11.05 -6.59
N VAL A 37 7.40 -11.07 -7.16
CA VAL A 37 8.44 -12.04 -6.77
C VAL A 37 8.90 -11.80 -5.34
N VAL A 38 8.92 -10.55 -4.89
CA VAL A 38 9.29 -10.17 -3.51
C VAL A 38 8.08 -10.17 -2.57
N SER A 39 6.98 -9.53 -2.98
CA SER A 39 5.82 -9.34 -2.11
C SER A 39 5.07 -10.63 -1.82
N LEU A 40 4.88 -11.54 -2.78
CA LEU A 40 4.11 -12.77 -2.55
C LEU A 40 4.77 -13.67 -1.49
N PRO A 41 6.09 -13.94 -1.50
CA PRO A 41 6.74 -14.66 -0.41
C PRO A 41 6.60 -13.97 0.94
N ILE A 42 6.81 -12.64 0.99
CA ILE A 42 6.71 -11.88 2.24
C ILE A 42 5.28 -11.96 2.82
N LEU A 43 4.27 -11.70 1.98
CA LEU A 43 2.86 -11.78 2.39
C LEU A 43 2.48 -13.20 2.83
N THR A 44 3.01 -14.23 2.16
CA THR A 44 2.82 -15.63 2.55
C THR A 44 3.40 -15.87 3.95
N ILE A 45 4.62 -15.42 4.22
CA ILE A 45 5.25 -15.52 5.54
C ILE A 45 4.41 -14.79 6.60
N VAL A 46 3.94 -13.58 6.30
CA VAL A 46 3.07 -12.80 7.19
C VAL A 46 1.80 -13.57 7.54
N VAL A 47 1.13 -14.17 6.55
CA VAL A 47 -0.08 -14.98 6.76
C VAL A 47 0.23 -16.22 7.60
N LEU A 48 1.31 -16.95 7.30
CA LEU A 48 1.69 -18.15 8.04
C LEU A 48 2.03 -17.85 9.51
N LEU A 49 2.78 -16.78 9.77
CA LEU A 49 3.11 -16.35 11.12
C LEU A 49 1.86 -15.87 11.88
N ALA A 50 1.03 -15.07 11.23
CA ALA A 50 -0.22 -14.60 11.83
C ALA A 50 -1.19 -15.75 12.13
N ALA A 51 -1.22 -16.79 11.30
CA ALA A 51 -2.02 -18.00 11.55
C ALA A 51 -1.59 -18.71 12.83
N ARG A 52 -0.29 -18.80 13.10
CA ARG A 52 0.23 -19.39 14.35
C ARG A 52 -0.15 -18.60 15.59
N CYS A 53 -0.38 -17.30 15.45
CA CYS A 53 -0.75 -16.40 16.55
C CYS A 53 -2.27 -16.14 16.64
N GLY A 54 -3.11 -16.81 15.84
CA GLY A 54 -4.57 -16.60 15.83
C GLY A 54 -5.05 -15.33 15.13
N TYR A 55 -4.18 -14.64 14.37
CA TYR A 55 -4.46 -13.38 13.67
C TYR A 55 -4.64 -13.52 12.16
N VAL A 56 -4.86 -14.75 11.63
CA VAL A 56 -4.93 -15.03 10.19
C VAL A 56 -5.88 -14.11 9.43
N ARG A 57 -7.05 -13.79 10.00
CA ARG A 57 -8.04 -12.91 9.39
C ARG A 57 -7.47 -11.52 9.08
N TYR A 58 -6.66 -10.97 9.97
CA TYR A 58 -6.04 -9.66 9.77
C TYR A 58 -4.97 -9.72 8.69
N ALA A 59 -4.14 -10.78 8.69
CA ALA A 59 -3.10 -10.94 7.68
C ALA A 59 -3.66 -11.14 6.27
N VAL A 60 -4.78 -11.85 6.11
CA VAL A 60 -5.47 -11.97 4.82
C VAL A 60 -6.00 -10.62 4.34
N VAL A 61 -6.64 -9.85 5.23
CA VAL A 61 -7.14 -8.50 4.89
C VAL A 61 -5.99 -7.56 4.51
N PHE A 62 -4.88 -7.61 5.26
CA PHE A 62 -3.67 -6.86 4.95
C PHE A 62 -3.12 -7.24 3.57
N SER A 63 -2.94 -8.54 3.32
CA SER A 63 -2.39 -9.04 2.05
C SER A 63 -3.28 -8.67 0.87
N ALA A 64 -4.61 -8.76 1.02
CA ALA A 64 -5.56 -8.34 0.00
C ALA A 64 -5.46 -6.83 -0.29
N GLY A 65 -5.35 -5.99 0.76
CA GLY A 65 -5.15 -4.55 0.58
C GLY A 65 -3.85 -4.22 -0.16
N TYR A 66 -2.75 -4.86 0.24
CA TYR A 66 -1.44 -4.69 -0.39
C TYR A 66 -1.46 -5.08 -1.88
N LEU A 67 -1.99 -6.26 -2.19
CA LEU A 67 -2.08 -6.75 -3.58
C LEU A 67 -3.07 -5.93 -4.42
N SER A 68 -4.12 -5.38 -3.81
CA SER A 68 -5.07 -4.50 -4.52
C SER A 68 -4.42 -3.18 -4.92
N HIS A 69 -3.51 -2.64 -4.11
CA HIS A 69 -2.70 -1.47 -4.49
C HIS A 69 -1.85 -1.77 -5.73
N ILE A 70 -1.08 -2.86 -5.69
CA ILE A 70 -0.26 -3.28 -6.85
C ILE A 70 -1.15 -3.48 -8.08
N ALA A 71 -2.28 -4.17 -7.94
CA ALA A 71 -3.20 -4.36 -9.04
C ALA A 71 -3.72 -3.03 -9.60
N GLY A 72 -4.06 -2.06 -8.75
CA GLY A 72 -4.52 -0.74 -9.15
C GLY A 72 -3.46 0.05 -9.92
N ASP A 73 -2.20 -0.03 -9.50
CA ASP A 73 -1.08 0.66 -10.14
C ASP A 73 -0.73 0.12 -11.53
N PHE A 74 -0.95 -1.18 -11.75
CA PHE A 74 -0.66 -1.85 -13.03
C PHE A 74 -1.92 -2.05 -13.90
N TYR A 75 -3.13 -1.87 -13.36
CA TYR A 75 -4.39 -1.99 -14.11
C TYR A 75 -4.45 -1.15 -15.39
N PRO A 76 -3.95 0.10 -15.44
CA PRO A 76 -4.03 0.90 -16.65
C PRO A 76 -3.30 0.26 -17.84
N ILE A 77 -2.34 -0.65 -17.64
CA ILE A 77 -1.68 -1.41 -18.72
C ILE A 77 -2.69 -2.20 -19.56
N VAL A 78 -3.77 -2.70 -18.94
CA VAL A 78 -4.83 -3.44 -19.66
C VAL A 78 -5.52 -2.55 -20.70
N ARG A 79 -5.58 -1.23 -20.46
CA ARG A 79 -6.24 -0.26 -21.37
C ARG A 79 -5.27 0.53 -22.24
N LEU A 80 -4.11 0.89 -21.70
CA LEU A 80 -3.13 1.79 -22.30
C LEU A 80 -1.93 1.07 -22.92
N GLY A 81 -1.82 -0.25 -22.72
CA GLY A 81 -0.72 -1.07 -23.20
C GLY A 81 0.59 -0.87 -22.43
N THR A 82 1.66 -1.47 -22.92
CA THR A 82 3.00 -1.43 -22.30
C THR A 82 3.67 -0.06 -22.39
N GLU A 83 3.13 0.86 -23.20
CA GLU A 83 3.58 2.25 -23.30
C GLU A 83 3.29 3.05 -22.02
N TYR A 84 2.24 2.67 -21.28
CA TYR A 84 1.92 3.28 -19.98
C TYR A 84 3.00 2.96 -18.94
N TYR A 85 3.35 1.68 -18.84
CA TYR A 85 4.39 1.20 -17.94
C TYR A 85 4.92 -0.13 -18.45
N PHE A 86 6.17 -0.15 -18.92
CA PHE A 86 6.86 -1.40 -19.18
C PHE A 86 7.08 -2.08 -17.83
N PHE A 87 6.58 -3.31 -17.66
CA PHE A 87 6.33 -3.95 -16.36
C PHE A 87 7.41 -4.93 -15.82
N PRO A 88 8.67 -4.97 -16.28
CA PRO A 88 9.62 -5.95 -15.75
C PRO A 88 9.85 -5.76 -14.24
N ASN A 89 9.60 -4.56 -13.70
CA ASN A 89 9.66 -4.27 -12.27
C ASN A 89 8.70 -5.13 -11.43
N LEU A 90 7.54 -5.52 -11.97
CA LEU A 90 6.61 -6.44 -11.29
C LEU A 90 7.23 -7.81 -11.01
N PHE A 91 8.25 -8.17 -11.78
CA PHE A 91 8.97 -9.43 -11.70
C PHE A 91 10.41 -9.27 -11.22
N TRP A 92 10.80 -8.09 -10.72
CA TRP A 92 12.13 -7.88 -10.15
C TRP A 92 12.34 -8.80 -8.93
N PRO A 93 13.50 -9.42 -8.71
CA PRO A 93 14.76 -9.29 -9.45
C PRO A 93 14.93 -10.28 -10.60
N LEU A 94 13.90 -11.05 -10.99
CA LEU A 94 14.01 -12.00 -12.10
C LEU A 94 14.14 -11.30 -13.45
N LEU A 95 13.51 -10.13 -13.59
CA LEU A 95 13.70 -9.24 -14.73
C LEU A 95 14.42 -7.96 -14.31
N ALA A 96 15.16 -7.38 -15.25
CA ALA A 96 15.89 -6.14 -15.02
C ALA A 96 14.95 -4.99 -14.69
N ALA A 97 15.40 -4.11 -13.79
CA ALA A 97 14.66 -2.91 -13.45
C ALA A 97 14.49 -1.99 -14.68
N ASN A 98 13.30 -1.46 -14.86
CA ASN A 98 12.98 -0.36 -15.74
C ASN A 98 12.93 0.94 -14.90
N PRO A 99 13.93 1.83 -15.01
CA PRO A 99 14.01 3.03 -14.19
C PRO A 99 12.89 4.04 -14.50
N ASP A 100 12.53 4.85 -13.50
CA ASP A 100 11.62 5.97 -13.73
C ASP A 100 12.29 7.03 -14.61
N LYS A 101 11.59 7.53 -15.63
CA LYS A 101 12.11 8.59 -16.52
C LYS A 101 12.37 9.89 -15.76
N THR A 102 11.55 10.19 -14.77
CA THR A 102 11.61 11.43 -13.96
C THR A 102 11.33 11.11 -12.49
N PRO A 103 12.32 10.63 -11.72
CA PRO A 103 12.13 10.19 -10.34
C PRO A 103 11.96 11.38 -9.39
N SER A 104 10.74 11.93 -9.31
CA SER A 104 10.40 12.94 -8.33
C SER A 104 8.91 12.94 -8.00
N PHE A 105 8.58 13.36 -6.78
CA PHE A 105 7.18 13.60 -6.38
C PHE A 105 6.55 14.75 -7.19
N ALA A 106 7.31 15.81 -7.47
CA ALA A 106 6.81 16.96 -8.21
C ALA A 106 6.48 16.62 -9.68
N ALA A 107 7.26 15.75 -10.32
CA ALA A 107 7.02 15.31 -11.69
C ALA A 107 5.77 14.42 -11.83
N HIS A 108 5.28 13.84 -10.73
CA HIS A 108 4.09 13.00 -10.71
C HIS A 108 2.91 13.70 -10.03
N SER A 109 2.86 15.05 -10.09
CA SER A 109 1.74 15.82 -9.58
C SER A 109 0.47 15.54 -10.40
N PRO A 110 -0.72 15.50 -9.78
CA PRO A 110 -1.97 15.29 -10.51
C PRO A 110 -2.21 16.37 -11.57
N ASP A 111 -2.71 15.95 -12.74
CA ASP A 111 -2.98 16.84 -13.87
C ASP A 111 -4.16 17.81 -13.63
N SER A 112 -4.96 17.56 -12.59
CA SER A 112 -6.11 18.40 -12.23
C SER A 112 -6.43 18.38 -10.74
N LEU A 113 -7.11 19.44 -10.28
CA LEU A 113 -7.60 19.53 -8.90
C LEU A 113 -8.54 18.38 -8.54
N LEU A 114 -9.36 17.89 -9.47
CA LEU A 114 -10.24 16.75 -9.23
C LEU A 114 -9.46 15.45 -9.03
N SER A 115 -8.46 15.21 -9.88
CA SER A 115 -7.57 14.04 -9.76
C SER A 115 -6.76 14.05 -8.46
N PHE A 116 -6.55 15.22 -7.87
CA PHE A 116 -5.95 15.36 -6.54
C PHE A 116 -6.99 15.22 -5.41
N ALA A 117 -8.07 15.99 -5.48
CA ALA A 117 -9.02 16.17 -4.39
C ALA A 117 -9.85 14.92 -4.12
N VAL A 118 -10.24 14.16 -5.16
CA VAL A 118 -11.07 12.97 -4.98
C VAL A 118 -10.34 11.88 -4.18
N PRO A 119 -9.12 11.45 -4.56
CA PRO A 119 -8.36 10.48 -3.75
C PRO A 119 -8.09 10.97 -2.33
N VAL A 120 -7.73 12.25 -2.16
CA VAL A 120 -7.46 12.85 -0.85
C VAL A 120 -8.70 12.86 0.03
N ALA A 121 -9.86 13.23 -0.52
CA ALA A 121 -11.12 13.25 0.21
C ALA A 121 -11.53 11.83 0.62
N VAL A 122 -11.46 10.86 -0.30
CA VAL A 122 -11.77 9.45 0.00
C VAL A 122 -10.85 8.91 1.09
N PHE A 123 -9.54 9.16 0.99
CA PHE A 123 -8.57 8.74 1.99
C PHE A 123 -8.83 9.41 3.34
N GLY A 124 -9.06 10.73 3.36
CA GLY A 124 -9.36 11.50 4.57
C GLY A 124 -10.64 11.03 5.26
N LEU A 125 -11.69 10.71 4.49
CA LEU A 125 -12.92 10.12 5.01
C LEU A 125 -12.68 8.74 5.63
N ALA A 126 -11.89 7.88 4.98
CA ALA A 126 -11.56 6.56 5.50
C ALA A 126 -10.72 6.62 6.80
N VAL A 127 -9.79 7.57 6.88
CA VAL A 127 -9.02 7.87 8.11
C VAL A 127 -9.96 8.36 9.21
N SER A 128 -10.81 9.34 8.90
CA SER A 128 -11.75 9.93 9.86
C SER A 128 -12.71 8.88 10.41
N TYR A 129 -13.27 8.04 9.54
CA TYR A 129 -14.09 6.89 9.93
C TYR A 129 -13.30 5.93 10.84
N SER A 130 -12.06 5.60 10.48
CA SER A 130 -11.22 4.72 11.29
C SER A 130 -10.98 5.29 12.70
N LEU A 131 -10.62 6.56 12.81
CA LEU A 131 -10.40 7.23 14.10
C LEU A 131 -11.66 7.23 14.96
N VAL A 132 -12.82 7.57 14.40
CA VAL A 132 -14.10 7.53 15.12
C VAL A 132 -14.41 6.11 15.61
N THR A 133 -14.16 5.08 14.79
CA THR A 133 -14.41 3.70 15.20
C THR A 133 -13.47 3.20 16.29
N VAL A 134 -12.23 3.68 16.33
CA VAL A 134 -11.26 3.35 17.38
C VAL A 134 -11.64 4.07 18.67
N TYR A 135 -11.89 5.38 18.60
CA TYR A 135 -12.32 6.19 19.74
C TYR A 135 -13.57 5.63 20.42
N ARG A 136 -14.61 5.30 19.64
CA ARG A 136 -15.85 4.70 20.17
C ARG A 136 -15.67 3.30 20.77
N ARG A 137 -14.57 2.61 20.49
CA ARG A 137 -14.24 1.30 21.09
C ARG A 137 -13.56 1.48 22.43
N ASP A 138 -12.67 2.46 22.56
CA ASP A 138 -12.06 2.82 23.84
C ASP A 138 -13.12 3.30 24.85
N ASP A 139 -14.07 4.14 24.41
CA ASP A 139 -15.17 4.62 25.28
C ASP A 139 -16.09 3.50 25.80
N ARG A 140 -16.12 2.32 25.15
CA ARG A 140 -16.93 1.17 25.58
C ARG A 140 -16.24 0.32 26.64
N PHE A 141 -14.94 0.52 26.88
CA PHE A 141 -14.21 -0.08 27.98
C PHE A 141 -13.61 1.03 28.86
N PRO A 142 -14.43 1.82 29.56
CA PRO A 142 -13.89 2.63 30.64
C PRO A 142 -13.26 1.66 31.64
N ALA A 143 -12.04 1.96 32.09
CA ALA A 143 -11.32 1.23 33.11
C ALA A 143 -12.16 1.19 34.39
N GLY A 144 -13.08 0.23 34.47
CA GLY A 144 -13.77 -0.15 35.68
C GLY A 144 -12.75 -0.90 36.53
N VAL A 145 -12.07 -0.17 37.40
CA VAL A 145 -11.53 -0.76 38.64
C VAL A 145 -12.73 -1.24 39.46
N PRO A 146 -12.82 -2.54 39.83
CA PRO A 146 -13.61 -2.94 40.98
C PRO A 146 -12.70 -2.97 42.22
N PRO A 147 -13.20 -2.50 43.38
CA PRO A 147 -12.43 -2.45 44.61
C PRO A 147 -12.36 -3.83 45.29
N ARG A 148 -11.15 -4.27 45.63
CA ARG A 148 -10.69 -4.77 46.95
C ARG A 148 -9.39 -5.55 46.79
#